data_AF-A0A1J5JCT2-F1
#
_entry.id   AF-A0A1J5JCT2-F1
#
_cell.length_a   1.000
_cell.length_b   1.000
_cell.length_c   1.000
_cell.angle_alpha   90.00
_cell.angle_beta   90.00
_cell.angle_gamma   90.00
#
_symmetry.space_group_name_H-M   'P 1'
#
loop_
_entity.id
_entity.type
_entity.pdbx_description
1 polymer ?
#
loop_
_entity_poly.entity_id
_entity_poly.type
_entity_poly.pdbx_seq_one_letter_code
_entity_poly.pdbx_strand_id
1 'polypeptide(L)' 'MQTQDMLRQVQYRLARQGMIELDFWLSPLILALKDNNADVLQAANLLLALEAPVLLDMQLGKIDIPKELQPWLKA' A
#
# COMPACT_ATOMS: atom_id res chain seq x y z
N MET A 1 -21.86 -2.41 1.68
CA MET A 1 -21.64 -0.96 1.97
C MET A 1 -20.28 -0.67 2.62
N GLN A 2 -19.33 -1.63 2.69
CA GLN A 2 -18.07 -1.45 3.45
C GLN A 2 -16.83 -1.10 2.60
N THR A 3 -16.84 -1.45 1.30
CA THR A 3 -15.66 -1.33 0.42
C THR A 3 -15.29 0.12 0.09
N GLN A 4 -16.29 1.01 -0.05
CA GLN A 4 -16.07 2.43 -0.40
C GLN A 4 -15.44 3.23 0.74
N ASP A 5 -15.83 2.95 1.98
CA ASP A 5 -15.25 3.59 3.15
C ASP A 5 -13.82 3.13 3.39
N MET A 6 -13.56 1.83 3.21
CA MET A 6 -12.21 1.27 3.25
C MET A 6 -11.31 1.88 2.17
N LEU A 7 -11.81 2.03 0.94
CA LEU A 7 -11.08 2.67 -0.16
C LEU A 7 -10.62 4.08 0.21
N ARG A 8 -11.53 4.90 0.74
CA ARG A 8 -11.20 6.28 1.17
C ARG A 8 -10.17 6.30 2.29
N GLN A 9 -10.30 5.42 3.27
CA GLN A 9 -9.35 5.31 4.39
C GLN A 9 -7.95 4.91 3.91
N VAL A 10 -7.87 3.89 3.04
CA VAL A 10 -6.60 3.42 2.48
C VAL A 10 -5.95 4.51 1.64
N GLN A 11 -6.70 5.17 0.75
CA GLN A 11 -6.18 6.29 -0.06
C GLN A 11 -5.65 7.44 0.81
N TYR A 12 -6.37 7.79 1.87
CA TYR A 12 -5.95 8.84 2.80
C TYR A 12 -4.65 8.47 3.53
N ARG A 13 -4.54 7.22 4.01
CA ARG A 13 -3.34 6.74 4.71
C ARG A 13 -2.13 6.65 3.76
N LEU A 14 -2.31 6.19 2.53
CA LEU A 14 -1.24 6.16 1.52
C LEU A 14 -0.66 7.55 1.23
N ALA A 15 -1.49 8.59 1.28
CA ALA A 15 -1.06 9.96 1.04
C ALA A 15 -0.34 10.62 2.25
N ARG A 16 -0.26 9.94 3.40
CA ARG A 16 0.22 10.51 4.66
C ARG A 16 0.96 9.48 5.53
N GLN A 17 2.07 8.92 5.04
CA GLN A 17 2.94 8.08 5.87
C GLN A 17 3.82 8.90 6.80
N GLY A 18 4.14 10.15 6.42
CA GLY A 18 5.02 11.03 7.20
C GLY A 18 6.50 10.71 7.01
N MET A 19 6.84 9.92 5.99
CA MET A 19 8.20 9.58 5.58
C MET A 19 8.26 9.61 4.06
N ILE A 20 9.12 10.49 3.52
CA ILE A 20 9.16 10.78 2.08
C ILE A 20 9.48 9.54 1.25
N GLU A 21 10.37 8.68 1.74
CA GLU A 21 10.77 7.45 1.08
C GLU A 21 9.58 6.48 0.93
N LEU A 22 8.80 6.31 2.00
CA LEU A 22 7.61 5.45 1.99
C LEU A 22 6.47 6.08 1.20
N ASP A 23 6.27 7.39 1.32
CA ASP A 23 5.26 8.12 0.54
C ASP A 23 5.53 7.97 -0.97
N PHE A 24 6.80 8.06 -1.40
CA PHE A 24 7.19 7.85 -2.79
C PHE A 24 6.96 6.40 -3.21
N TRP A 25 7.46 5.44 -2.42
CA TRP A 25 7.36 4.01 -2.74
C TRP A 25 5.91 3.50 -2.82
N LEU A 26 5.03 3.97 -1.92
CA LEU A 26 3.63 3.56 -1.85
C LEU A 26 2.70 4.32 -2.81
N SER A 27 3.14 5.45 -3.36
CA SER A 27 2.34 6.27 -4.27
C SER A 27 1.71 5.53 -5.47
N PRO A 28 2.33 4.50 -6.09
CA PRO A 28 1.72 3.77 -7.20
C PRO A 28 0.42 3.04 -6.81
N LEU A 29 0.24 2.68 -5.53
CA LEU A 29 -0.97 2.03 -5.04
C LEU A 29 -2.20 2.94 -5.13
N ILE A 30 -2.03 4.26 -5.07
CA ILE A 30 -3.16 5.20 -5.22
C ILE A 30 -3.82 5.03 -6.58
N LEU A 31 -3.03 4.76 -7.63
CA LEU A 31 -3.53 4.47 -8.96
C LEU A 31 -4.13 3.07 -9.05
N ALA A 32 -3.49 2.07 -8.45
CA ALA A 32 -3.99 0.69 -8.42
C ALA A 32 -5.40 0.57 -7.81
N LEU A 33 -5.70 1.42 -6.83
CA LEU A 33 -6.98 1.44 -6.14
C LEU A 33 -8.11 2.10 -6.94
N LYS A 34 -7.83 2.78 -8.07
CA LYS A 34 -8.86 3.37 -8.94
C LYS A 34 -9.75 2.34 -9.60
N ASP A 35 -9.21 1.16 -9.88
CA ASP A 35 -9.95 0.07 -10.54
C ASP A 35 -10.84 -0.71 -9.55
N ASN A 36 -10.90 -0.28 -8.29
CA ASN A 36 -11.73 -0.84 -7.22
C ASN A 36 -11.56 -2.36 -7.06
N ASN A 37 -10.34 -2.86 -7.31
CA ASN A 37 -9.99 -4.26 -7.10
C ASN A 37 -9.95 -4.54 -5.58
N ALA A 38 -10.84 -5.42 -5.12
CA ALA A 38 -11.00 -5.74 -3.71
C ALA A 38 -9.74 -6.39 -3.11
N ASP A 39 -9.03 -7.23 -3.87
CA ASP A 39 -7.82 -7.92 -3.41
C ASP A 39 -6.68 -6.94 -3.19
N VAL A 40 -6.50 -5.99 -4.11
CA VAL A 40 -5.52 -4.90 -3.99
C VAL A 40 -5.85 -4.00 -2.81
N LEU A 41 -7.13 -3.66 -2.63
CA LEU A 41 -7.56 -2.83 -1.49
C LEU A 41 -7.31 -3.53 -0.16
N GLN A 42 -7.60 -4.83 -0.06
CA GLN A 42 -7.36 -5.60 1.15
C GLN A 42 -5.86 -5.73 1.43
N ALA A 43 -5.05 -6.06 0.42
CA ALA A 43 -3.60 -6.15 0.56
C ALA A 43 -2.98 -4.81 0.96
N ALA A 44 -3.40 -3.70 0.35
CA ALA A 44 -2.95 -2.36 0.72
C ALA A 44 -3.34 -1.99 2.16
N ASN A 45 -4.55 -2.35 2.60
CA ASN A 45 -4.98 -2.09 3.98
C ASN A 45 -4.15 -2.87 5.00
N LEU A 46 -3.80 -4.13 4.70
CA LEU A 46 -2.92 -4.95 5.54
C LEU A 46 -1.50 -4.38 5.56
N LEU A 47 -0.97 -3.97 4.41
CA LEU A 47 0.35 -3.34 4.30
C LEU A 47 0.43 -2.08 5.18
N LEU A 48 -0.59 -1.22 5.16
CA LEU A 48 -0.67 0.00 5.96
C LEU A 48 -0.84 -0.24 7.47
N ALA A 49 -1.11 -1.48 7.89
CA ALA A 49 -1.13 -1.86 9.30
C ALA A 49 0.26 -2.24 9.83
N LEU A 50 1.25 -2.42 8.95
CA LEU A 50 2.62 -2.74 9.32
C LEU A 50 3.37 -1.49 9.81
N GLU A 51 4.40 -1.72 10.63
CA GLU A 51 5.29 -0.67 11.08
C GLU A 51 6.28 -0.24 9.97
N ALA A 52 6.70 1.03 10.01
CA ALA A 52 7.62 1.59 9.01
C ALA A 52 8.90 0.77 8.77
N PRO A 53 9.58 0.18 9.78
CA PRO A 53 10.76 -0.66 9.54
C PRO A 53 10.47 -1.87 8.65
N VAL A 54 9.30 -2.49 8.80
CA VAL A 54 8.89 -3.64 7.98
C VAL A 54 8.67 -3.22 6.53
N LEU A 55 8.05 -2.06 6.32
CA LEU A 55 7.83 -1.50 4.98
C LEU A 55 9.15 -1.17 4.28
N LEU A 56 10.13 -0.65 5.02
CA LEU A 56 11.47 -0.38 4.49
C LEU A 56 12.20 -1.68 4.14
N ASP A 57 12.08 -2.73 4.96
CA ASP A 57 12.68 -4.03 4.63
C ASP A 57 12.04 -4.66 3.39
N MET A 58 10.74 -4.44 3.14
CA MET A 58 10.10 -4.81 1.87
C MET A 58 10.63 -3.98 0.69
N GLN A 59 10.77 -2.67 0.87
CA GLN A 59 11.34 -1.77 -0.13
C GLN A 59 12.80 -2.13 -0.48
N LEU A 60 13.55 -2.70 0.47
CA LEU A 60 14.93 -3.15 0.27
C LEU A 60 15.04 -4.59 -0.25
N GLY A 61 13.91 -5.27 -0.49
CA GLY A 61 13.88 -6.66 -0.94
C GLY A 61 14.31 -7.69 0.08
N LYS A 62 14.34 -7.34 1.37
CA LYS A 62 14.61 -8.28 2.46
C LYS A 62 13.37 -9.06 2.89
N ILE A 63 12.19 -8.47 2.68
CA ILE A 63 10.88 -9.09 2.90
C ILE A 63 10.11 -9.05 1.59
N ASP A 64 9.41 -10.14 1.28
CA ASP A 64 8.60 -10.20 0.09
C ASP A 64 7.40 -9.24 0.16
N ILE A 65 7.18 -8.55 -0.95
CA ILE A 65 5.97 -7.74 -1.16
C ILE A 65 4.81 -8.70 -1.45
N PRO A 66 3.60 -8.48 -0.89
CA PRO A 66 2.42 -9.27 -1.21
C PRO A 66 2.19 -9.37 -2.73
N LYS A 67 1.89 -10.57 -3.23
CA LYS A 67 1.76 -10.85 -4.67
C LYS A 67 0.74 -9.93 -5.37
N GLU A 68 -0.31 -9.52 -4.65
CA GLU A 68 -1.34 -8.61 -5.11
C GLU A 68 -0.80 -7.19 -5.34
N LEU A 69 0.32 -6.81 -4.73
CA LEU A 69 0.90 -5.47 -4.81
C LEU A 69 2.17 -5.39 -5.67
N GLN A 70 2.80 -6.54 -5.96
CA GLN A 70 4.01 -6.64 -6.79
C GLN A 70 3.93 -5.98 -8.18
N PRO A 71 2.77 -5.90 -8.87
CA PRO A 71 2.71 -5.17 -10.13
C PRO A 71 2.98 -3.65 -9.98
N TRP A 72 2.82 -3.10 -8.78
CA TRP A 72 2.92 -1.67 -8.50
C TRP A 72 4.10 -1.29 -7.61
N LEU A 73 4.51 -2.20 -6.71
CA LEU A 73 5.63 -1.99 -5.80
C LEU A 73 6.85 -2.80 -6.25
N LYS A 74 8.02 -2.16 -6.20
CA LYS A 74 9.30 -2.80 -6.48
C LYS A 74 10.18 -2.76 -5.23
N ALA A 75 10.87 -3.87 -4.99
CA ALA A 75 12.02 -3.93 -4.08
C ALA A 75 13.29 -3.38 -4.76
#